data_AF-A0A525WFK0-F1
#
_entry.id   AF-A0A525WFK0-F1
#
_cell.length_a   1.000
_cell.length_b   1.000
_cell.length_c   1.000
_cell.angle_alpha   90.00
_cell.angle_beta   90.00
_cell.angle_gamma   90.00
#
_symmetry.space_group_name_H-M   'P 1'
#
loop_
_entity.id
_entity.type
_entity.pdbx_description
1 polymer ?
#
loop_
_entity_poly.entity_id
_entity_poly.type
_entity_poly.pdbx_seq_one_letter_code
_entity_poly.pdbx_strand_id
1 'polypeptide(L)'
;MPTLRKQALEEYLQSRFGPDVALLSFGVIGKSSSEGAHKQYGYGTPVKLTFRVGNDVRSAVLETMKPGPFGHEHMADRAQAMLWDYESYERLPRHVKALDVGVFTGTQKLLSVAEGREYFVLNQWTEGVSYHEDLERLAKGRSLRPLDRKRTIGLARYLAQIHAHKKRDADLYRRRLREVVGHGECIMGLTDSYPERFGFITEDLLRGIEEAANRWRWRLRRQTKRLSQVHGDFHPWNVLFKKGVDFAVLDRSRGEWGEPADDVTSMTINYLFYSLCRWGRLKGSFEVLFRLFWEEYLEASGDEDIVATAAPFFAFRGLVLASPVWYPTLPIGVRRTIFRFMEQVLAAPRFDPSRVNEYCG
;
A
#
# COMPACT_ATOMS: atom_id res chain seq x y z
N MET A 1 14.27 -13.83 -15.49
CA MET A 1 13.24 -14.11 -16.52
C MET A 1 13.07 -15.61 -16.60
N PRO A 2 11.84 -16.12 -16.82
CA PRO A 2 11.64 -17.53 -17.08
C PRO A 2 12.42 -17.94 -18.33
N THR A 3 13.04 -19.12 -18.29
CA THR A 3 13.71 -19.72 -19.45
C THR A 3 12.63 -20.10 -20.46
N LEU A 4 12.66 -19.51 -21.65
CA LEU A 4 11.71 -19.85 -22.71
C LEU A 4 12.02 -21.24 -23.26
N ARG A 5 11.02 -22.12 -23.24
CA ARG A 5 11.10 -23.46 -23.83
C ARG A 5 10.36 -23.46 -25.16
N LYS A 6 10.97 -24.03 -26.20
CA LYS A 6 10.38 -24.13 -27.54
C LYS A 6 8.96 -24.70 -27.50
N GLN A 7 8.80 -25.83 -26.82
CA GLN A 7 7.50 -26.51 -26.67
C GLN A 7 6.43 -25.60 -26.03
N ALA A 8 6.78 -24.86 -24.98
CA ALA A 8 5.83 -23.97 -24.31
C ALA A 8 5.39 -22.79 -25.20
N LEU A 9 6.30 -22.28 -26.04
CA LEU A 9 5.99 -21.25 -27.03
C LEU A 9 5.10 -21.82 -28.16
N GLU A 10 5.36 -23.04 -28.61
CA GLU A 10 4.53 -23.73 -29.61
C GLU A 10 3.10 -23.97 -29.08
N GLU A 11 2.97 -24.57 -27.90
CA GLU A 11 1.67 -24.82 -27.25
C GLU A 11 0.86 -23.52 -27.09
N TYR A 12 1.52 -22.43 -26.69
CA TYR A 12 0.89 -21.12 -26.56
C TYR A 12 0.44 -20.55 -27.90
N LEU A 13 1.31 -20.55 -28.91
CA LEU A 13 0.97 -20.05 -30.25
C LEU A 13 -0.17 -20.86 -30.88
N GLN A 14 -0.20 -22.18 -30.64
CA GLN A 14 -1.28 -23.04 -31.09
C GLN A 14 -2.59 -22.74 -30.38
N SER A 15 -2.57 -22.54 -29.06
CA SER A 15 -3.74 -22.12 -28.31
C SER A 15 -4.29 -20.77 -28.78
N ARG A 16 -3.41 -19.85 -29.20
CA ARG A 16 -3.80 -18.47 -29.55
C ARG A 16 -4.19 -18.29 -31.02
N PHE A 17 -3.50 -18.95 -31.93
CA PHE A 17 -3.64 -18.74 -33.38
C PHE A 17 -4.14 -19.98 -34.14
N GLY A 18 -4.39 -21.10 -33.45
CA GLY A 18 -4.96 -22.34 -33.99
C GLY A 18 -4.00 -23.54 -33.91
N PRO A 19 -4.52 -24.78 -33.90
CA PRO A 19 -3.73 -25.98 -33.62
C PRO A 19 -2.62 -26.27 -34.65
N ASP A 20 -2.78 -25.82 -35.89
CA ASP A 20 -1.82 -26.06 -36.99
C ASP A 20 -0.60 -25.12 -36.98
N VAL A 21 -0.49 -24.25 -35.97
CA VAL A 21 0.58 -23.27 -35.89
C VAL A 21 1.91 -23.95 -35.56
N ALA A 22 2.94 -23.58 -36.33
CA ALA A 22 4.30 -24.09 -36.15
C ALA A 22 5.28 -22.95 -35.84
N LEU A 23 6.01 -23.07 -34.73
CA LEU A 23 7.10 -22.14 -34.40
C LEU A 23 8.32 -22.44 -35.27
N LEU A 24 8.76 -21.44 -36.04
CA LEU A 24 9.91 -21.56 -36.94
C LEU A 24 11.21 -21.16 -36.23
N SER A 25 11.19 -20.05 -35.49
CA SER A 25 12.36 -19.55 -34.76
C SER A 25 11.97 -18.61 -33.62
N PHE A 26 12.86 -18.50 -32.62
CA PHE A 26 12.79 -17.46 -31.59
C PHE A 26 14.18 -17.00 -31.15
N GLY A 27 14.30 -15.74 -30.75
CA GLY A 27 15.58 -15.18 -30.28
C GLY A 27 15.47 -13.79 -29.67
N VAL A 28 16.38 -13.48 -28.74
CA VAL A 28 16.47 -12.14 -28.11
C VAL A 28 16.88 -11.10 -29.16
N ILE A 29 16.20 -9.95 -29.16
CA ILE A 29 16.50 -8.81 -30.03
C ILE A 29 16.91 -7.58 -29.20
N GLY A 30 17.47 -6.55 -29.84
CA GLY A 30 17.74 -5.25 -29.21
C GLY A 30 19.00 -5.15 -28.32
N LYS A 31 19.84 -6.21 -28.25
CA LYS A 31 21.12 -6.19 -27.52
C LYS A 31 22.12 -5.14 -28.02
N SER A 32 21.96 -4.62 -29.23
CA SER A 32 22.81 -3.55 -29.78
C SER A 32 22.64 -2.20 -29.06
N SER A 33 21.55 -1.99 -28.32
CA SER A 33 21.30 -0.73 -27.59
C SER A 33 22.07 -0.59 -26.28
N SER A 34 22.61 -1.69 -25.72
CA SER A 34 23.50 -1.66 -24.55
C SER A 34 24.96 -1.29 -24.88
N GLU A 35 25.30 -1.13 -26.17
CA GLU A 35 26.62 -0.68 -26.64
C GLU A 35 26.68 0.83 -26.93
N GLY A 36 25.56 1.56 -26.76
CA GLY A 36 25.51 3.01 -26.91
C GLY A 36 26.06 3.74 -25.67
N ALA A 37 26.90 4.75 -25.88
CA ALA A 37 27.62 5.48 -24.81
C ALA A 37 26.75 6.16 -23.73
N HIS A 38 25.44 6.30 -23.94
CA HIS A 38 24.57 7.14 -23.10
C HIS A 38 23.40 6.43 -22.41
N LYS A 39 22.91 5.26 -22.87
CA LYS A 39 21.76 4.56 -22.25
C LYS A 39 22.11 3.10 -21.94
N GLN A 40 22.32 2.81 -20.66
CA GLN A 40 22.74 1.49 -20.18
C GLN A 40 21.62 0.69 -19.50
N TYR A 41 20.46 1.31 -19.23
CA TYR A 41 19.37 0.69 -18.48
C TYR A 41 18.12 0.43 -19.34
N GLY A 42 17.55 -0.77 -19.21
CA GLY A 42 16.32 -1.20 -19.89
C GLY A 42 15.50 -2.15 -19.03
N TYR A 43 14.18 -2.06 -19.12
CA TYR A 43 13.26 -2.77 -18.23
C TYR A 43 12.96 -4.22 -18.64
N GLY A 44 13.33 -4.65 -19.84
CA GLY A 44 12.93 -5.95 -20.38
C GLY A 44 13.97 -6.59 -21.29
N THR A 45 13.63 -7.74 -21.84
CA THR A 45 14.43 -8.40 -22.88
C THR A 45 13.49 -8.96 -23.93
N PRO A 46 13.27 -8.22 -25.04
CA PRO A 46 12.33 -8.61 -26.07
C PRO A 46 12.84 -9.84 -26.81
N VAL A 47 11.93 -10.77 -27.11
CA VAL A 47 12.20 -12.00 -27.88
C VAL A 47 11.33 -12.00 -29.12
N LYS A 48 11.95 -11.99 -30.31
CA LYS A 48 11.23 -12.17 -31.57
C LYS A 48 10.82 -13.63 -31.70
N LEU A 49 9.56 -13.87 -32.05
CA LEU A 49 9.00 -15.15 -32.46
C LEU A 49 8.67 -15.10 -33.94
N THR A 50 9.03 -16.13 -34.71
CA THR A 50 8.60 -16.30 -36.11
C THR A 50 7.86 -17.62 -36.21
N PHE A 51 6.63 -17.61 -36.71
CA PHE A 51 5.76 -18.78 -36.75
C PHE A 51 4.88 -18.79 -38.00
N ARG A 52 4.37 -19.97 -38.37
CA ARG A 52 3.50 -20.17 -39.53
C ARG A 52 2.05 -20.39 -39.10
N VAL A 53 1.11 -19.71 -39.74
CA VAL A 53 -0.34 -19.93 -39.62
C VAL A 53 -0.88 -20.24 -41.01
N GLY A 54 -1.24 -21.50 -41.29
CA GLY A 54 -1.56 -21.95 -42.64
C GLY A 54 -0.36 -21.74 -43.58
N ASN A 55 -0.52 -20.92 -44.62
CA ASN A 55 0.57 -20.56 -45.56
C ASN A 55 1.31 -19.27 -45.18
N ASP A 56 0.82 -18.54 -44.17
CA ASP A 56 1.39 -17.23 -43.81
C ASP A 56 2.48 -17.36 -42.75
N VAL A 57 3.64 -16.75 -43.01
CA VAL A 57 4.69 -16.58 -42.00
C VAL A 57 4.48 -15.24 -41.29
N ARG A 58 4.31 -15.30 -39.97
CA ARG A 58 4.09 -14.14 -39.10
C ARG A 58 5.26 -13.97 -38.14
N SER A 59 5.43 -12.75 -37.63
CA SER A 59 6.41 -12.43 -36.59
C SER A 59 5.73 -11.66 -35.47
N ALA A 60 6.12 -11.94 -34.23
CA ALA A 60 5.67 -11.22 -33.04
C ALA A 60 6.86 -10.98 -32.10
N VAL A 61 6.71 -10.05 -31.16
CA VAL A 61 7.69 -9.84 -30.08
C VAL A 61 7.02 -10.22 -28.77
N LEU A 62 7.66 -11.11 -28.03
CA LEU A 62 7.31 -11.46 -26.66
C LEU A 62 8.18 -10.60 -25.73
N GLU A 63 7.53 -9.74 -24.96
CA GLU A 63 8.20 -8.85 -24.00
C GLU A 63 7.92 -9.29 -22.56
N THR A 64 8.89 -9.05 -21.69
CA THR A 64 8.74 -9.23 -20.25
C THR A 64 9.41 -8.08 -19.53
N MET A 65 8.90 -7.75 -18.35
CA MET A 65 9.47 -6.73 -17.48
C MET A 65 10.28 -7.38 -16.34
N LYS A 66 11.48 -6.87 -16.09
CA LYS A 66 12.36 -7.29 -14.99
C LYS A 66 11.97 -6.53 -13.72
N PRO A 67 12.06 -7.18 -12.54
CA PRO A 67 11.98 -6.48 -11.28
C PRO A 67 13.00 -5.34 -11.20
N GLY A 68 12.60 -4.18 -10.68
CA GLY A 68 13.47 -3.02 -10.56
C GLY A 68 12.86 -1.89 -9.72
N PRO A 69 13.69 -0.91 -9.30
CA PRO A 69 13.36 0.08 -8.26
C PRO A 69 12.44 1.22 -8.72
N PHE A 70 11.96 1.13 -9.97
CA PHE A 70 11.18 2.15 -10.67
C PHE A 70 9.68 1.86 -10.63
N GLY A 71 9.21 1.13 -9.62
CA GLY A 71 7.82 0.67 -9.55
C GLY A 71 7.57 -0.64 -10.28
N HIS A 72 8.59 -1.49 -10.43
CA HIS A 72 8.47 -2.82 -11.06
C HIS A 72 8.80 -3.96 -10.07
N GLU A 73 8.92 -3.67 -8.78
CA GLU A 73 9.42 -4.61 -7.76
C GLU A 73 8.50 -5.83 -7.61
N HIS A 74 7.18 -5.62 -7.55
CA HIS A 74 6.18 -6.67 -7.41
C HIS A 74 5.68 -7.17 -8.77
N MET A 75 5.15 -8.40 -8.77
CA MET A 75 4.52 -8.95 -9.97
C MET A 75 3.30 -8.15 -10.41
N ALA A 76 2.54 -7.63 -9.44
CA ALA A 76 1.37 -6.80 -9.70
C ALA A 76 1.72 -5.53 -10.51
N ASP A 77 2.81 -4.84 -10.19
CA ASP A 77 3.19 -3.63 -10.94
C ASP A 77 3.55 -3.93 -12.39
N ARG A 78 4.26 -5.04 -12.60
CA ARG A 78 4.64 -5.49 -13.94
C ARG A 78 3.40 -5.95 -14.72
N ALA A 79 2.46 -6.63 -14.05
CA ALA A 79 1.20 -7.02 -14.66
C ALA A 79 0.39 -5.78 -15.06
N GLN A 80 0.27 -4.78 -14.18
CA GLN A 80 -0.38 -3.51 -14.48
C GLN A 80 0.19 -2.86 -15.74
N ALA A 81 1.52 -2.78 -15.87
CA ALA A 81 2.16 -2.22 -17.06
C ALA A 81 1.82 -3.01 -18.34
N MET A 82 1.94 -4.34 -18.31
CA MET A 82 1.64 -5.18 -19.49
C MET A 82 0.16 -5.13 -19.89
N LEU A 83 -0.75 -5.04 -18.92
CA LEU A 83 -2.19 -4.92 -19.18
C LEU A 83 -2.53 -3.56 -19.79
N TRP A 84 -1.90 -2.50 -19.28
CA TRP A 84 -2.06 -1.16 -19.83
C TRP A 84 -1.51 -1.06 -21.25
N ASP A 85 -0.33 -1.66 -21.50
CA ASP A 85 0.25 -1.76 -22.85
C ASP A 85 -0.72 -2.44 -23.81
N TYR A 86 -1.26 -3.60 -23.42
CA TYR A 86 -2.21 -4.34 -24.24
C TYR A 86 -3.48 -3.55 -24.58
N GLU A 87 -4.05 -2.87 -23.59
CA GLU A 87 -5.27 -2.09 -23.77
C GLU A 87 -5.03 -0.81 -24.61
N SER A 88 -3.88 -0.17 -24.45
CA SER A 88 -3.64 1.17 -25.01
C SER A 88 -3.02 1.17 -26.41
N TYR A 89 -2.25 0.14 -26.77
CA TYR A 89 -1.44 0.14 -28.01
C TYR A 89 -2.27 0.32 -29.28
N GLU A 90 -3.42 -0.34 -29.41
CA GLU A 90 -4.25 -0.23 -30.61
C GLU A 90 -4.95 1.14 -30.75
N ARG A 91 -5.09 1.89 -29.66
CA ARG A 91 -5.79 3.19 -29.65
C ARG A 91 -4.95 4.33 -30.23
N LEU A 92 -3.63 4.18 -30.31
CA LEU A 92 -2.73 5.20 -30.84
C LEU A 92 -2.43 4.96 -32.33
N PRO A 93 -2.77 5.89 -33.24
CA PRO A 93 -2.46 5.74 -34.67
C PRO A 93 -0.97 5.50 -34.92
N ARG A 94 -0.65 4.58 -35.83
CA ARG A 94 0.72 4.16 -36.21
C ARG A 94 1.51 3.45 -35.09
N HIS A 95 0.87 3.11 -33.97
CA HIS A 95 1.45 2.20 -33.00
C HIS A 95 1.24 0.74 -33.42
N VAL A 96 2.16 -0.15 -33.04
CA VAL A 96 1.97 -1.59 -33.27
C VAL A 96 0.83 -2.12 -32.41
N LYS A 97 0.08 -3.11 -32.91
CA LYS A 97 -0.98 -3.76 -32.13
C LYS A 97 -0.38 -4.73 -31.12
N ALA A 98 -0.90 -4.72 -29.90
CA ALA A 98 -0.64 -5.80 -28.95
C ALA A 98 -1.50 -7.01 -29.34
N LEU A 99 -0.85 -8.15 -29.66
CA LEU A 99 -1.56 -9.34 -30.16
C LEU A 99 -2.21 -10.18 -29.04
N ASP A 100 -1.65 -10.08 -27.83
CA ASP A 100 -2.10 -10.79 -26.64
C ASP A 100 -1.44 -10.19 -25.39
N VAL A 101 -1.94 -10.53 -24.21
CA VAL A 101 -1.33 -10.31 -22.90
C VAL A 101 -1.54 -11.55 -22.05
N GLY A 102 -0.53 -11.93 -21.28
CA GLY A 102 -0.55 -13.22 -20.59
C GLY A 102 0.40 -13.32 -19.42
N VAL A 103 0.38 -14.49 -18.80
CA VAL A 103 1.18 -14.83 -17.62
C VAL A 103 2.02 -16.08 -17.86
N PHE A 104 3.15 -16.18 -17.16
CA PHE A 104 3.91 -17.41 -17.04
C PHE A 104 3.46 -18.17 -15.80
N THR A 105 3.11 -19.44 -15.95
CA THR A 105 2.79 -20.32 -14.82
C THR A 105 4.05 -20.76 -14.07
N GLY A 106 3.88 -21.34 -12.87
CA GLY A 106 4.99 -21.94 -12.12
C GLY A 106 5.74 -23.05 -12.88
N THR A 107 5.11 -23.66 -13.89
CA THR A 107 5.73 -24.65 -14.78
C THR A 107 6.25 -24.05 -16.09
N GLN A 108 6.38 -22.72 -16.18
CA GLN A 108 6.84 -21.98 -17.35
C GLN A 108 5.95 -22.10 -18.60
N LYS A 109 4.67 -22.46 -18.44
CA LYS A 109 3.68 -22.38 -19.53
C LYS A 109 3.19 -20.94 -19.68
N LEU A 110 2.76 -20.55 -20.87
CA LEU A 110 2.16 -19.24 -21.12
C LEU A 110 0.64 -19.38 -21.18
N LEU A 111 -0.07 -18.51 -20.49
CA LEU A 111 -1.53 -18.43 -20.52
C LEU A 111 -1.95 -17.02 -20.92
N SER A 112 -2.85 -16.92 -21.91
CA SER A 112 -3.47 -15.64 -22.26
C SER A 112 -4.46 -15.22 -21.17
N VAL A 113 -4.51 -13.91 -20.91
CA VAL A 113 -5.54 -13.26 -20.07
C VAL A 113 -6.28 -12.16 -20.83
N ALA A 114 -6.08 -12.07 -22.15
CA ALA A 114 -6.61 -11.00 -23.01
C ALA A 114 -8.15 -10.94 -23.08
N GLU A 115 -8.83 -12.06 -22.83
CA GLU A 115 -10.31 -12.10 -22.77
C GLU A 115 -10.87 -11.64 -21.42
N GLY A 116 -10.01 -11.49 -20.40
CA GLY A 116 -10.38 -10.95 -19.09
C GLY A 116 -10.84 -9.49 -19.21
N ARG A 117 -11.96 -9.17 -18.56
CA ARG A 117 -12.52 -7.81 -18.50
C ARG A 117 -12.36 -7.15 -17.14
N GLU A 118 -12.35 -7.96 -16.09
CA GLU A 118 -12.20 -7.51 -14.70
C GLU A 118 -11.51 -8.61 -13.88
N TYR A 119 -10.72 -8.19 -12.89
CA TYR A 119 -10.10 -9.07 -11.92
C TYR A 119 -10.96 -9.17 -10.66
N PHE A 120 -10.99 -10.35 -10.05
CA PHE A 120 -11.62 -10.54 -8.75
C PHE A 120 -10.66 -11.26 -7.81
N VAL A 121 -10.81 -10.99 -6.51
CA VAL A 121 -10.18 -11.75 -5.44
C VAL A 121 -11.28 -12.48 -4.67
N LEU A 122 -11.13 -13.81 -4.51
CA LEU A 122 -12.00 -14.63 -3.70
C LEU A 122 -11.32 -14.91 -2.36
N ASN A 123 -11.79 -14.27 -1.30
CA ASN A 123 -11.23 -14.41 0.04
C ASN A 123 -11.95 -15.49 0.85
N GLN A 124 -11.22 -16.14 1.76
CA GLN A 124 -11.80 -17.03 2.74
C GLN A 124 -12.72 -16.25 3.71
N TRP A 125 -13.89 -16.81 4.01
CA TRP A 125 -14.77 -16.29 5.06
C TRP A 125 -14.21 -16.52 6.46
N THR A 126 -14.37 -15.54 7.35
CA THR A 126 -14.08 -15.70 8.79
C THR A 126 -15.18 -15.05 9.63
N GLU A 127 -15.56 -15.74 10.71
CA GLU A 127 -16.43 -15.16 11.74
C GLU A 127 -15.67 -14.21 12.67
N GLY A 128 -16.39 -13.29 13.32
CA GLY A 128 -15.88 -12.40 14.36
C GLY A 128 -16.66 -11.08 14.44
N VAL A 129 -16.38 -10.29 15.48
CA VAL A 129 -16.97 -8.97 15.72
C VAL A 129 -15.91 -7.90 15.49
N SER A 130 -16.25 -6.85 14.75
CA SER A 130 -15.30 -5.78 14.43
C SER A 130 -14.82 -5.05 15.68
N TYR A 131 -13.52 -4.77 15.78
CA TYR A 131 -12.96 -4.00 16.90
C TYR A 131 -13.54 -2.58 16.99
N HIS A 132 -14.03 -2.04 15.86
CA HIS A 132 -14.78 -0.79 15.84
C HIS A 132 -15.95 -0.77 16.84
N GLU A 133 -16.66 -1.88 17.02
CA GLU A 133 -17.80 -1.95 17.94
C GLU A 133 -17.40 -1.78 19.41
N ASP A 134 -16.21 -2.26 19.78
CA ASP A 134 -15.66 -2.02 21.12
C ASP A 134 -15.42 -0.53 21.35
N LEU A 135 -14.91 0.19 20.35
CA LEU A 135 -14.64 1.62 20.43
C LEU A 135 -15.95 2.42 20.43
N GLU A 136 -16.91 2.05 19.59
CA GLU A 136 -18.22 2.70 19.54
C GLU A 136 -18.96 2.57 20.87
N ARG A 137 -18.89 1.39 21.50
CA ARG A 137 -19.44 1.15 22.85
C ARG A 137 -18.82 2.08 23.89
N LEU A 138 -17.50 2.28 23.87
CA LEU A 138 -16.81 3.23 24.75
C LEU A 138 -17.19 4.67 24.43
N ALA A 139 -17.33 5.02 23.16
CA ALA A 139 -17.76 6.33 22.70
C ALA A 139 -19.20 6.67 23.12
N LYS A 140 -20.07 5.66 23.30
CA LYS A 140 -21.41 5.78 23.89
C LYS A 140 -21.41 5.93 25.42
N GLY A 141 -20.24 5.96 26.06
CA GLY A 141 -20.08 6.24 27.49
C GLY A 141 -20.09 5.00 28.40
N ARG A 142 -19.99 3.79 27.83
CA ARG A 142 -19.82 2.58 28.65
C ARG A 142 -18.43 2.55 29.28
N SER A 143 -18.32 1.89 30.44
CA SER A 143 -17.07 1.75 31.17
C SER A 143 -16.04 0.91 30.40
N LEU A 144 -14.77 1.20 30.66
CA LEU A 144 -13.64 0.40 30.20
C LEU A 144 -13.65 -0.95 30.90
N ARG A 145 -13.67 -2.04 30.13
CA ARG A 145 -13.65 -3.42 30.62
C ARG A 145 -12.22 -3.94 30.69
N PRO A 146 -11.95 -4.95 31.55
CA PRO A 146 -10.67 -5.68 31.50
C PRO A 146 -10.38 -6.30 30.13
N LEU A 147 -11.42 -6.73 29.40
CA LEU A 147 -11.27 -7.28 28.05
C LEU A 147 -10.74 -6.24 27.04
N ASP A 148 -11.15 -4.97 27.15
CA ASP A 148 -10.70 -3.92 26.22
C ASP A 148 -9.18 -3.73 26.33
N ARG A 149 -8.65 -3.74 27.56
CA ARG A 149 -7.22 -3.69 27.83
C ARG A 149 -6.49 -4.90 27.26
N LYS A 150 -7.02 -6.10 27.51
CA LYS A 150 -6.44 -7.36 26.99
C LYS A 150 -6.40 -7.38 25.45
N ARG A 151 -7.45 -6.88 24.79
CA ARG A 151 -7.51 -6.74 23.34
C ARG A 151 -6.47 -5.75 22.82
N THR A 152 -6.38 -4.56 23.41
CA THR A 152 -5.35 -3.56 23.07
C THR A 152 -3.94 -4.12 23.20
N ILE A 153 -3.64 -4.84 24.30
CA ILE A 153 -2.35 -5.53 24.49
C ILE A 153 -2.13 -6.57 23.40
N GLY A 154 -3.14 -7.41 23.11
CA GLY A 154 -3.06 -8.43 22.06
C GLY A 154 -2.76 -7.85 20.68
N LEU A 155 -3.38 -6.72 20.33
CA LEU A 155 -3.14 -6.02 19.08
C LEU A 155 -1.72 -5.42 18.99
N ALA A 156 -1.25 -4.78 20.07
CA ALA A 156 0.10 -4.23 20.14
C ALA A 156 1.18 -5.34 20.02
N ARG A 157 1.00 -6.45 20.75
CA ARG A 157 1.89 -7.62 20.67
C ARG A 157 1.88 -8.29 19.31
N TYR A 158 0.72 -8.40 18.67
CA TYR A 158 0.62 -8.91 17.31
C TYR A 158 1.42 -8.06 16.33
N LEU A 159 1.29 -6.73 16.40
CA LEU A 159 2.11 -5.84 15.58
C LEU A 159 3.61 -6.01 15.87
N ALA A 160 4.01 -6.05 17.14
CA ALA A 160 5.40 -6.30 17.50
C ALA A 160 5.94 -7.61 16.90
N GLN A 161 5.14 -8.68 16.94
CA GLN A 161 5.48 -9.99 16.36
C GLN A 161 5.68 -9.91 14.84
N ILE A 162 4.75 -9.32 14.09
CA ILE A 162 4.90 -9.24 12.63
C ILE A 162 6.03 -8.25 12.26
N HIS A 163 6.17 -7.13 12.95
CA HIS A 163 7.20 -6.12 12.69
C HIS A 163 8.63 -6.60 12.99
N ALA A 164 8.79 -7.66 13.79
CA ALA A 164 10.08 -8.31 14.01
C ALA A 164 10.64 -8.98 12.75
N HIS A 165 9.78 -9.35 11.79
CA HIS A 165 10.19 -9.90 10.51
C HIS A 165 10.69 -8.77 9.61
N LYS A 166 12.02 -8.69 9.41
CA LYS A 166 12.68 -7.64 8.61
C LYS A 166 13.03 -8.15 7.20
N LYS A 167 13.02 -7.23 6.22
CA LYS A 167 13.53 -7.48 4.87
C LYS A 167 14.62 -6.49 4.51
N ARG A 168 15.72 -6.99 3.95
CA ARG A 168 16.83 -6.13 3.46
C ARG A 168 16.59 -5.76 2.00
N ASP A 169 15.87 -4.67 1.79
CA ASP A 169 15.61 -4.13 0.45
C ASP A 169 15.50 -2.60 0.52
N ALA A 170 16.60 -1.92 0.19
CA ALA A 170 16.68 -0.46 0.29
C ALA A 170 15.76 0.24 -0.70
N ASP A 171 15.55 -0.34 -1.87
CA ASP A 171 14.74 0.28 -2.92
C ASP A 171 13.26 0.09 -2.65
N LEU A 172 12.86 -1.10 -2.16
CA LEU A 172 11.51 -1.32 -1.67
C LEU A 172 11.17 -0.37 -0.51
N TYR A 173 12.06 -0.19 0.47
CA TYR A 173 11.81 0.78 1.55
C TYR A 173 11.60 2.21 1.02
N ARG A 174 12.43 2.65 0.08
CA ARG A 174 12.26 3.96 -0.57
C ARG A 174 10.97 4.05 -1.34
N ARG A 175 10.55 2.97 -2.01
CA ARG A 175 9.25 2.89 -2.69
C ARG A 175 8.11 3.05 -1.70
N ARG A 176 8.10 2.32 -0.59
CA ARG A 176 7.05 2.43 0.44
C ARG A 176 6.91 3.85 0.98
N LEU A 177 8.04 4.53 1.22
CA LEU A 177 8.02 5.95 1.61
C LEU A 177 7.50 6.87 0.49
N ARG A 178 7.76 6.56 -0.79
CA ARG A 178 7.16 7.31 -1.91
C ARG A 178 5.65 7.11 -1.96
N GLU A 179 5.17 5.89 -1.75
CA GLU A 179 3.74 5.56 -1.84
C GLU A 179 2.94 6.26 -0.74
N VAL A 180 3.43 6.32 0.50
CA VAL A 180 2.75 7.06 1.59
C VAL A 180 2.54 8.53 1.23
N VAL A 181 3.45 9.14 0.48
CA VAL A 181 3.31 10.52 0.02
C VAL A 181 2.46 10.61 -1.25
N GLY A 182 2.83 9.87 -2.30
CA GLY A 182 2.35 10.10 -3.67
C GLY A 182 1.38 9.08 -4.25
N HIS A 183 1.01 8.02 -3.52
CA HIS A 183 0.01 7.08 -4.02
C HIS A 183 -1.39 7.73 -4.01
N GLY A 184 -2.24 7.37 -4.98
CA GLY A 184 -3.61 7.89 -5.12
C GLY A 184 -4.58 7.52 -4.00
N GLU A 185 -4.14 6.68 -3.05
CA GLU A 185 -4.90 6.31 -1.84
C GLU A 185 -4.17 6.72 -0.55
N CYS A 186 -3.10 7.51 -0.69
CA CYS A 186 -2.28 8.03 0.39
C CYS A 186 -2.26 9.56 0.30
N ILE A 187 -1.29 10.26 0.91
CA ILE A 187 -1.39 11.71 1.19
C ILE A 187 -1.83 12.55 -0.02
N MET A 188 -1.17 12.44 -1.18
CA MET A 188 -1.55 13.22 -2.38
C MET A 188 -2.93 12.82 -2.94
N GLY A 189 -3.26 11.53 -2.97
CA GLY A 189 -4.60 11.10 -3.38
C GLY A 189 -5.70 11.56 -2.41
N LEU A 190 -5.37 11.65 -1.12
CA LEU A 190 -6.28 12.19 -0.11
C LEU A 190 -6.51 13.67 -0.34
N THR A 191 -5.45 14.47 -0.45
CA THR A 191 -5.55 15.92 -0.64
C THR A 191 -6.29 16.26 -1.94
N ASP A 192 -6.05 15.53 -3.03
CA ASP A 192 -6.80 15.66 -4.29
C ASP A 192 -8.30 15.36 -4.14
N SER A 193 -8.70 14.58 -3.13
CA SER A 193 -10.11 14.25 -2.87
C SER A 193 -10.86 15.32 -2.07
N TYR A 194 -10.16 16.29 -1.47
CA TYR A 194 -10.81 17.41 -0.78
C TYR A 194 -11.35 18.42 -1.80
N PRO A 195 -12.48 19.09 -1.52
CA PRO A 195 -12.90 20.23 -2.33
C PRO A 195 -11.88 21.37 -2.18
N GLU A 196 -11.84 22.28 -3.16
CA GLU A 196 -10.99 23.49 -3.19
C GLU A 196 -11.03 24.25 -1.84
N ARG A 197 -12.20 24.27 -1.19
CA ARG A 197 -12.36 24.77 0.17
C ARG A 197 -13.40 24.01 0.98
N PHE A 198 -13.07 23.65 2.21
CA PHE A 198 -14.02 23.12 3.20
C PHE A 198 -13.80 23.77 4.58
N GLY A 199 -14.61 24.79 4.89
CA GLY A 199 -14.45 25.55 6.13
C GLY A 199 -13.09 26.25 6.19
N PHE A 200 -12.20 25.78 7.07
CA PHE A 200 -10.83 26.31 7.20
C PHE A 200 -9.81 25.55 6.34
N ILE A 201 -10.21 24.41 5.74
CA ILE A 201 -9.34 23.57 4.93
C ILE A 201 -9.27 24.20 3.54
N THR A 202 -8.08 24.63 3.14
CA THR A 202 -7.77 25.27 1.86
C THR A 202 -6.69 24.48 1.13
N GLU A 203 -6.55 24.68 -0.18
CA GLU A 203 -5.46 24.11 -0.97
C GLU A 203 -4.07 24.42 -0.38
N ASP A 204 -3.84 25.66 0.09
CA ASP A 204 -2.57 26.03 0.75
C ASP A 204 -2.29 25.20 2.01
N LEU A 205 -3.33 24.89 2.80
CA LEU A 205 -3.19 24.04 3.99
C LEU A 205 -2.83 22.61 3.59
N LEU A 206 -3.52 22.05 2.59
CA LEU A 206 -3.26 20.70 2.08
C LEU A 206 -1.85 20.59 1.48
N ARG A 207 -1.43 21.58 0.66
CA ARG A 207 -0.06 21.69 0.14
C ARG A 207 0.97 21.72 1.28
N GLY A 208 0.70 22.47 2.35
CA GLY A 208 1.59 22.52 3.52
C GLY A 208 1.81 21.15 4.17
N ILE A 209 0.77 20.32 4.24
CA ILE A 209 0.85 18.94 4.73
C ILE A 209 1.69 18.06 3.78
N GLU A 210 1.47 18.15 2.47
CA GLU A 210 2.25 17.40 1.47
C GLU A 210 3.74 17.76 1.52
N GLU A 211 4.07 19.05 1.55
CA GLU A 211 5.44 19.53 1.64
C GLU A 211 6.14 19.02 2.91
N ALA A 212 5.45 19.06 4.05
CA ALA A 212 5.94 18.55 5.31
C ALA A 212 6.15 17.03 5.27
N ALA A 213 5.20 16.27 4.72
CA ALA A 213 5.33 14.84 4.53
C ALA A 213 6.50 14.48 3.60
N ASN A 214 6.74 15.26 2.55
CA ASN A 214 7.88 15.05 1.65
C ASN A 214 9.23 15.35 2.33
N ARG A 215 9.30 16.36 3.21
CA ARG A 215 10.50 16.58 4.06
C ARG A 215 10.77 15.36 4.94
N TRP A 216 9.73 14.80 5.55
CA TRP A 216 9.83 13.55 6.30
C TRP A 216 10.28 12.36 5.45
N ARG A 217 9.74 12.20 4.24
CA ARG A 217 10.18 11.17 3.28
C ARG A 217 11.69 11.22 3.07
N TRP A 218 12.24 12.40 2.84
CA TRP A 218 13.69 12.59 2.68
C TRP A 218 14.49 12.26 3.94
N ARG A 219 13.98 12.64 5.11
CA ARG A 219 14.58 12.30 6.41
C ARG A 219 14.61 10.79 6.65
N LEU A 220 13.54 10.08 6.31
CA LEU A 220 13.42 8.64 6.53
C LEU A 220 14.15 7.81 5.46
N ARG A 221 14.38 8.36 4.25
CA ARG A 221 14.90 7.66 3.06
C ARG A 221 16.10 6.72 3.29
N ARG A 222 16.97 7.00 4.26
CA ARG A 222 18.18 6.21 4.57
C ARG A 222 17.98 5.15 5.65
N GLN A 223 16.83 5.11 6.33
CA GLN A 223 16.53 4.18 7.42
C GLN A 223 16.07 2.80 6.90
N THR A 224 16.73 2.26 5.88
CA THR A 224 16.28 1.07 5.13
C THR A 224 16.21 -0.21 5.95
N LYS A 225 16.88 -0.25 7.11
CA LYS A 225 16.80 -1.38 8.06
C LYS A 225 15.42 -1.50 8.73
N ARG A 226 14.59 -0.46 8.66
CA ARG A 226 13.25 -0.43 9.24
C ARG A 226 12.21 -1.17 8.40
N LEU A 227 12.53 -1.57 7.16
CA LEU A 227 11.61 -2.33 6.32
C LEU A 227 11.21 -3.63 7.00
N SER A 228 9.95 -3.68 7.40
CA SER A 228 9.38 -4.76 8.21
C SER A 228 8.14 -5.32 7.54
N GLN A 229 7.77 -6.54 7.88
CA GLN A 229 6.46 -7.05 7.54
C GLN A 229 5.43 -6.17 8.25
N VAL A 230 4.42 -5.69 7.54
CA VAL A 230 3.33 -4.85 8.06
C VAL A 230 1.99 -5.36 7.57
N HIS A 231 0.91 -5.00 8.24
CA HIS A 231 -0.43 -5.08 7.67
C HIS A 231 -0.67 -3.98 6.63
N GLY A 232 -0.19 -2.75 6.87
CA GLY A 232 -0.36 -1.60 5.97
C GLY A 232 -1.76 -0.96 6.00
N ASP A 233 -2.68 -1.52 6.81
CA ASP A 233 -3.99 -0.91 7.06
C ASP A 233 -4.63 -1.39 8.37
N PHE A 234 -3.82 -1.44 9.42
CA PHE A 234 -4.24 -2.01 10.70
C PHE A 234 -5.11 -1.03 11.51
N HIS A 235 -6.40 -0.99 11.20
CA HIS A 235 -7.38 -0.15 11.90
C HIS A 235 -8.57 -0.96 12.42
N PRO A 236 -9.42 -0.40 13.32
CA PRO A 236 -10.47 -1.16 14.02
C PRO A 236 -11.45 -1.94 13.13
N TRP A 237 -11.75 -1.46 11.92
CA TRP A 237 -12.63 -2.16 10.98
C TRP A 237 -12.01 -3.40 10.34
N ASN A 238 -10.68 -3.50 10.28
CA ASN A 238 -9.94 -4.62 9.68
C ASN A 238 -9.56 -5.69 10.71
N VAL A 239 -10.05 -5.56 11.95
CA VAL A 239 -9.79 -6.50 13.03
C VAL A 239 -11.11 -7.09 13.49
N LEU A 240 -11.25 -8.42 13.35
CA LEU A 240 -12.42 -9.16 13.79
C LEU A 240 -12.06 -10.03 15.00
N PHE A 241 -12.52 -9.64 16.19
CA PHE A 241 -12.37 -10.46 17.38
C PHE A 241 -13.37 -11.61 17.38
N LYS A 242 -12.86 -12.84 17.53
CA LYS A 242 -13.66 -14.05 17.67
C LYS A 242 -14.06 -14.21 19.14
N LYS A 243 -13.16 -14.75 19.96
CA LYS A 243 -13.38 -14.98 21.39
C LYS A 243 -12.23 -14.41 22.21
N GLY A 244 -12.56 -13.57 23.19
CA GLY A 244 -11.54 -12.96 24.05
C GLY A 244 -10.58 -12.10 23.25
N VAL A 245 -9.30 -12.49 23.22
CA VAL A 245 -8.22 -11.80 22.50
C VAL A 245 -7.85 -12.45 21.17
N ASP A 246 -8.52 -13.55 20.78
CA ASP A 246 -8.32 -14.17 19.47
C ASP A 246 -9.02 -13.32 18.39
N PHE A 247 -8.31 -13.01 17.30
CA PHE A 247 -8.81 -12.19 16.21
C PHE A 247 -8.27 -12.63 14.85
N ALA A 248 -9.04 -12.31 13.81
CA ALA A 248 -8.58 -12.32 12.43
C ALA A 248 -8.33 -10.88 11.96
N VAL A 249 -7.41 -10.73 11.00
CA VAL A 249 -7.18 -9.48 10.28
C VAL A 249 -7.68 -9.59 8.85
N LEU A 250 -8.18 -8.48 8.31
CA LEU A 250 -8.74 -8.38 6.97
C LEU A 250 -8.01 -7.28 6.18
N ASP A 251 -8.13 -7.32 4.87
CA ASP A 251 -7.75 -6.22 3.97
C ASP A 251 -6.32 -5.69 4.17
N ARG A 252 -5.36 -6.47 3.65
CA ARG A 252 -3.94 -6.09 3.57
C ARG A 252 -3.61 -5.41 2.24
N SER A 253 -4.53 -4.60 1.71
CA SER A 253 -4.45 -4.01 0.35
C SER A 253 -3.21 -3.17 0.10
N ARG A 254 -2.62 -2.55 1.14
CA ARG A 254 -1.40 -1.74 0.98
C ARG A 254 -0.11 -2.55 0.89
N GLY A 255 -0.17 -3.88 0.91
CA GLY A 255 0.99 -4.75 0.68
C GLY A 255 1.75 -5.12 1.95
N GLU A 256 2.75 -5.98 1.77
CA GLU A 256 3.29 -6.76 2.89
C GLU A 256 4.51 -6.18 3.61
N TRP A 257 5.25 -5.26 2.98
CA TRP A 257 6.47 -4.67 3.53
C TRP A 257 6.31 -3.17 3.67
N GLY A 258 6.73 -2.60 4.79
CA GLY A 258 6.57 -1.18 5.07
C GLY A 258 7.30 -0.74 6.32
N GLU A 259 6.91 0.45 6.79
CA GLU A 259 7.40 1.03 8.03
C GLU A 259 6.43 0.66 9.17
N PRO A 260 6.90 0.03 10.27
CA PRO A 260 6.10 -0.29 11.45
C PRO A 260 5.19 0.83 11.97
N ALA A 261 5.62 2.09 11.82
CA ALA A 261 4.83 3.23 12.26
C ALA A 261 3.48 3.37 11.52
N ASP A 262 3.33 2.81 10.32
CA ASP A 262 2.06 2.84 9.60
C ASP A 262 0.95 2.13 10.41
N ASP A 263 1.18 0.89 10.82
CA ASP A 263 0.20 0.09 11.55
C ASP A 263 -0.07 0.64 12.95
N VAL A 264 0.98 1.06 13.67
CA VAL A 264 0.84 1.61 15.02
C VAL A 264 0.04 2.91 15.01
N THR A 265 0.32 3.81 14.07
CA THR A 265 -0.43 5.07 13.96
C THR A 265 -1.85 4.87 13.43
N SER A 266 -2.06 3.93 12.50
CA SER A 266 -3.39 3.57 11.99
C SER A 266 -4.33 3.10 13.10
N MET A 267 -3.86 2.27 14.02
CA MET A 267 -4.66 1.85 15.17
C MET A 267 -4.82 2.97 16.20
N THR A 268 -3.72 3.61 16.61
CA THR A 268 -3.73 4.52 17.78
C THR A 268 -4.43 5.84 17.50
N ILE A 269 -4.39 6.37 16.27
CA ILE A 269 -5.12 7.58 15.90
C ILE A 269 -6.64 7.41 16.06
N ASN A 270 -7.16 6.19 15.95
CA ASN A 270 -8.58 5.93 16.16
C ASN A 270 -8.99 6.15 17.63
N TYR A 271 -8.15 5.81 18.61
CA TYR A 271 -8.42 6.14 20.00
C TYR A 271 -8.50 7.67 20.21
N LEU A 272 -7.57 8.42 19.59
CA LEU A 272 -7.61 9.88 19.59
C LEU A 272 -8.91 10.37 18.95
N PHE A 273 -9.24 9.90 17.75
CA PHE A 273 -10.43 10.31 17.00
C PHE A 273 -11.72 10.14 17.80
N TYR A 274 -11.97 8.95 18.36
CA TYR A 274 -13.16 8.72 19.19
C TYR A 274 -13.20 9.64 20.42
N SER A 275 -12.04 9.88 21.03
CA SER A 275 -11.93 10.80 22.15
C SER A 275 -12.20 12.25 21.75
N LEU A 276 -11.73 12.70 20.59
CA LEU A 276 -12.00 14.03 20.05
C LEU A 276 -13.50 14.20 19.75
N CYS A 277 -14.13 13.23 19.11
CA CYS A 277 -15.56 13.26 18.81
C CYS A 277 -16.42 13.36 20.08
N ARG A 278 -15.97 12.76 21.19
CA ARG A 278 -16.73 12.75 22.46
C ARG A 278 -16.41 13.92 23.39
N TRP A 279 -15.14 14.29 23.51
CA TRP A 279 -14.64 15.19 24.56
C TRP A 279 -13.78 16.34 24.03
N GLY A 280 -13.51 16.41 22.72
CA GLY A 280 -12.63 17.42 22.12
C GLY A 280 -11.15 17.28 22.47
N ARG A 281 -10.76 16.26 23.25
CA ARG A 281 -9.37 15.96 23.65
C ARG A 281 -9.20 14.48 23.98
N LEU A 282 -7.97 13.98 24.00
CA LEU A 282 -7.66 12.63 24.48
C LEU A 282 -7.89 12.57 26.01
N LYS A 283 -8.85 11.75 26.45
CA LYS A 283 -9.20 11.57 27.86
C LYS A 283 -9.86 10.21 28.13
N GLY A 284 -9.87 9.77 29.38
CA GLY A 284 -10.72 8.68 29.86
C GLY A 284 -10.33 7.33 29.26
N SER A 285 -11.32 6.51 28.89
CA SER A 285 -11.09 5.16 28.34
C SER A 285 -10.17 5.17 27.13
N PHE A 286 -10.29 6.16 26.24
CA PHE A 286 -9.46 6.24 25.04
C PHE A 286 -8.03 6.68 25.33
N GLU A 287 -7.80 7.56 26.31
CA GLU A 287 -6.44 7.89 26.76
C GLU A 287 -5.73 6.66 27.32
N VAL A 288 -6.44 5.87 28.12
CA VAL A 288 -5.91 4.63 28.69
C VAL A 288 -5.53 3.65 27.59
N LEU A 289 -6.41 3.41 26.61
CA LEU A 289 -6.10 2.49 25.51
C LEU A 289 -4.98 3.01 24.60
N PHE A 290 -4.94 4.32 24.34
CA PHE A 290 -3.89 4.95 23.56
C PHE A 290 -2.51 4.74 24.20
N ARG A 291 -2.36 5.11 25.49
CA ARG A 291 -1.10 4.96 26.22
C ARG A 291 -0.68 3.50 26.32
N LEU A 292 -1.64 2.62 26.70
CA LEU A 292 -1.39 1.19 26.83
C LEU A 292 -0.90 0.56 25.51
N PHE A 293 -1.45 0.97 24.37
CA PHE A 293 -1.01 0.44 23.07
C PHE A 293 0.45 0.81 22.78
N TRP A 294 0.81 2.09 22.99
CA TRP A 294 2.18 2.56 22.76
C TRP A 294 3.17 1.94 23.74
N GLU A 295 2.84 1.90 25.03
CA GLU A 295 3.65 1.28 26.08
C GLU A 295 3.92 -0.20 25.76
N GLU A 296 2.86 -0.98 25.51
CA GLU A 296 2.99 -2.40 25.22
C GLU A 296 3.72 -2.67 23.90
N TYR A 297 3.47 -1.86 22.86
CA TYR A 297 4.18 -2.03 21.59
C TYR A 297 5.68 -1.76 21.74
N LEU A 298 6.06 -0.68 22.42
CA LEU A 298 7.46 -0.33 22.65
C LEU A 298 8.16 -1.39 23.48
N GLU A 299 7.52 -1.86 24.56
CA GLU A 299 8.05 -2.93 25.41
C GLU A 299 8.25 -4.24 24.63
N ALA A 300 7.23 -4.67 23.89
CA ALA A 300 7.26 -5.95 23.17
C ALA A 300 8.18 -5.94 21.94
N SER A 301 8.33 -4.80 21.26
CA SER A 301 9.13 -4.70 20.03
C SER A 301 10.57 -4.25 20.26
N GLY A 302 10.83 -3.49 21.33
CA GLY A 302 12.10 -2.78 21.54
C GLY A 302 12.39 -1.69 20.50
N ASP A 303 11.43 -1.31 19.65
CA ASP A 303 11.61 -0.32 18.58
C ASP A 303 11.39 1.10 19.10
N GLU A 304 12.34 1.63 19.90
CA GLU A 304 12.27 3.00 20.42
C GLU A 304 12.26 4.06 19.31
N ASP A 305 12.84 3.77 18.15
CA ASP A 305 12.96 4.69 17.02
C ASP A 305 11.63 4.92 16.29
N ILE A 306 10.60 4.10 16.52
CA ILE A 306 9.30 4.23 15.83
C ILE A 306 8.69 5.62 16.01
N VAL A 307 8.87 6.24 17.19
CA VAL A 307 8.34 7.58 17.47
C VAL A 307 9.02 8.66 16.64
N ALA A 308 10.24 8.41 16.16
CA ALA A 308 10.97 9.28 15.24
C ALA A 308 10.58 9.05 13.76
N THR A 309 9.58 8.21 13.48
CA THR A 309 9.09 7.93 12.11
C THR A 309 7.59 8.08 11.94
N ALA A 310 6.83 8.17 13.03
CA ALA A 310 5.36 8.16 13.05
C ALA A 310 4.68 9.35 12.35
N ALA A 311 5.33 10.50 12.25
CA ALA A 311 4.70 11.75 11.84
C ALA A 311 3.99 11.72 10.47
N PRO A 312 4.64 11.30 9.35
CA PRO A 312 3.95 11.22 8.06
C PRO A 312 2.77 10.24 8.06
N PHE A 313 2.81 9.18 8.87
CA PHE A 313 1.73 8.21 8.96
C PHE A 313 0.54 8.76 9.76
N PHE A 314 0.78 9.48 10.86
CA PHE A 314 -0.27 10.23 11.53
C PHE A 314 -0.92 11.28 10.63
N ALA A 315 -0.13 11.98 9.81
CA ALA A 315 -0.67 12.93 8.84
C ALA A 315 -1.55 12.25 7.79
N PHE A 316 -1.08 11.13 7.22
CA PHE A 316 -1.88 10.31 6.31
C PHE A 316 -3.22 9.91 6.94
N ARG A 317 -3.20 9.29 8.13
CA ARG A 317 -4.41 8.83 8.79
C ARG A 317 -5.31 10.00 9.26
N GLY A 318 -4.73 11.14 9.61
CA GLY A 318 -5.45 12.35 9.96
C GLY A 318 -6.23 12.92 8.78
N LEU A 319 -5.66 12.93 7.57
CA LEU A 319 -6.35 13.30 6.33
C LEU A 319 -7.53 12.35 6.06
N VAL A 320 -7.38 11.04 6.31
CA VAL A 320 -8.52 10.11 6.20
C VAL A 320 -9.66 10.53 7.13
N LEU A 321 -9.36 10.68 8.42
CA LEU A 321 -10.36 10.97 9.46
C LEU A 321 -10.98 12.36 9.31
N ALA A 322 -10.25 13.32 8.76
CA ALA A 322 -10.72 14.67 8.53
C ALA A 322 -11.31 14.88 7.13
N SER A 323 -11.44 13.85 6.30
CA SER A 323 -11.99 13.97 4.94
C SER A 323 -13.49 14.28 4.97
N PRO A 324 -13.97 15.30 4.22
CA PRO A 324 -15.40 15.56 4.07
C PRO A 324 -16.10 14.49 3.21
N VAL A 325 -15.36 13.72 2.40
CA VAL A 325 -15.90 12.62 1.60
C VAL A 325 -16.23 11.42 2.48
N TRP A 326 -15.31 11.03 3.37
CA TRP A 326 -15.50 9.85 4.23
C TRP A 326 -16.26 10.13 5.51
N TYR A 327 -16.12 11.33 6.07
CA TYR A 327 -16.79 11.70 7.31
C TYR A 327 -17.63 12.97 7.12
N PRO A 328 -18.63 13.01 6.22
CA PRO A 328 -19.32 14.26 5.83
C PRO A 328 -19.97 15.01 7.00
N THR A 329 -20.40 14.29 8.04
CA THR A 329 -21.08 14.84 9.22
C THR A 329 -20.14 15.20 10.36
N LEU A 330 -18.82 15.01 10.22
CA LEU A 330 -17.86 15.30 11.27
C LEU A 330 -17.80 16.82 11.57
N PRO A 331 -17.97 17.24 12.84
CA PRO A 331 -17.97 18.65 13.20
C PRO A 331 -16.67 19.36 12.81
N ILE A 332 -16.81 20.61 12.33
CA ILE A 332 -15.66 21.41 11.88
C ILE A 332 -14.62 21.64 12.99
N GLY A 333 -15.06 21.70 14.26
CA GLY A 333 -14.17 21.81 15.41
C GLY A 333 -13.25 20.61 15.58
N VAL A 334 -13.77 19.39 15.40
CA VAL A 334 -12.98 18.15 15.46
C VAL A 334 -11.97 18.10 14.31
N ARG A 335 -12.39 18.48 13.09
CA ARG A 335 -11.47 18.59 11.95
C ARG A 335 -10.33 19.56 12.23
N ARG A 336 -10.63 20.71 12.83
CA ARG A 336 -9.62 21.70 13.21
C ARG A 336 -8.58 21.13 14.17
N THR A 337 -9.02 20.37 15.16
CA THR A 337 -8.11 19.69 16.10
C THR A 337 -7.26 18.62 15.39
N ILE A 338 -7.84 17.85 14.46
CA ILE A 338 -7.08 16.86 13.67
C ILE A 338 -6.03 17.54 12.80
N PHE A 339 -6.37 18.61 12.08
CA PHE A 339 -5.41 19.36 11.26
C PHE A 339 -4.29 19.96 12.09
N ARG A 340 -4.62 20.56 13.25
CA ARG A 340 -3.59 21.06 14.18
C ARG A 340 -2.67 19.93 14.64
N PHE A 341 -3.24 18.77 15.00
CA PHE A 341 -2.46 17.59 15.36
C PHE A 341 -1.49 17.18 14.24
N MET A 342 -1.95 17.12 12.99
CA MET A 342 -1.08 16.79 11.84
C MET A 342 0.06 17.81 11.70
N GLU A 343 -0.23 19.10 11.71
CA GLU A 343 0.79 20.16 11.60
C GLU A 343 1.83 20.09 12.72
N GLN A 344 1.38 19.92 13.97
CA GLN A 344 2.27 19.88 15.13
C GLN A 344 3.13 18.62 15.15
N VAL A 345 2.56 17.46 14.80
CA VAL A 345 3.31 16.21 14.73
C VAL A 345 4.33 16.23 13.58
N LEU A 346 3.97 16.81 12.43
CA LEU A 346 4.88 16.99 11.30
C LEU A 346 6.00 18.00 11.59
N ALA A 347 5.75 19.01 12.44
CA ALA A 347 6.74 19.99 12.85
C ALA A 347 7.71 19.47 13.93
N ALA A 348 7.29 18.49 14.72
CA ALA A 348 8.10 17.94 15.80
C ALA A 348 9.27 17.07 15.29
N PRO A 349 10.44 17.07 15.95
CA PRO A 349 11.54 16.18 15.56
C PRO A 349 11.21 14.70 15.79
N ARG A 350 10.35 14.38 16.76
CA ARG A 350 9.81 13.05 17.03
C ARG A 350 8.45 13.19 17.69
N PHE A 351 7.61 12.18 17.54
CA PHE A 351 6.35 12.07 18.26
C PHE A 351 6.60 11.71 19.73
N ASP A 352 5.75 12.21 20.63
CA ASP A 352 5.75 11.83 22.04
C ASP A 352 4.33 11.34 22.43
N PRO A 353 4.14 10.01 22.59
CA PRO A 353 2.85 9.43 22.98
C PRO A 353 2.31 9.94 24.32
N SER A 354 3.16 10.50 25.19
CA SER A 354 2.73 11.02 26.49
C SER A 354 2.11 12.42 26.42
N ARG A 355 2.36 13.15 25.31
CA ARG A 355 2.02 14.57 25.11
C ARG A 355 1.00 14.80 23.99
N VAL A 356 0.23 13.78 23.61
CA VAL A 356 -0.76 13.84 22.49
C VAL A 356 -1.65 15.08 22.52
N ASN A 357 -2.19 15.43 23.69
CA ASN A 357 -3.08 16.57 23.84
C ASN A 357 -2.42 17.91 23.49
N GLU A 358 -1.10 18.03 23.62
CA GLU A 358 -0.38 19.26 23.29
C GLU A 358 -0.30 19.48 21.78
N TYR A 359 -0.19 18.40 20.99
CA TYR A 359 -0.28 18.48 19.53
C TYR A 359 -1.68 18.89 19.04
N CYS A 360 -2.72 18.64 19.85
CA CYS A 360 -4.10 19.04 19.57
C CYS A 360 -4.39 20.53 19.86
N GLY A 361 -3.51 21.20 20.60
CA GLY A 361 -3.51 22.64 20.94
C GLY A 361 -4.58 23.11 21.92
#